data_AF-A0A8H3F4B5-F1
#
_entry.id   AF-A0A8H3F4B5-F1
#
_cell.length_a   1.000
_cell.length_b   1.000
_cell.length_c   1.000
_cell.angle_alpha   90.00
_cell.angle_beta   90.00
_cell.angle_gamma   90.00
#
_symmetry.space_group_name_H-M   'P 1'
#
loop_
_entity.id
_entity.type
_entity.pdbx_description
1 polymer ?
#
loop_
_entity_poly.entity_id
_entity_poly.type
_entity_poly.pdbx_seq_one_letter_code
_entity_poly.pdbx_strand_id
1 'polypeptide(L)'
;MRPSAPRPLVTGPSTGPSAPFPIRLSGPIVQGFGRGSAELGIPTANIPLAGLSVGGNADVESGVYYGWAGVDIDDTGLRKGKGGEGEGKGGVWAMVMSIGWNPYYKNEVRSVEVHIMHTFHHDFYGARMNLLICGFIRPEYDYVSKESLIEDINVDIEVAKRSLEREAYSKLRGETYLMEFGGEGHENEVAS
;
A
#
# COMPACT_ATOMS: atom_id res chain seq x y z
N MET A 1 -10.44 -4.74 -19.33
CA MET A 1 -10.43 -3.59 -20.27
C MET A 1 -10.73 -2.26 -19.57
N ARG A 2 -9.89 -1.25 -19.84
CA ARG A 2 -10.01 0.14 -19.38
C ARG A 2 -11.32 0.80 -19.86
N PRO A 3 -12.09 1.49 -18.99
CA PRO A 3 -13.29 2.22 -19.42
C PRO A 3 -12.95 3.47 -20.24
N SER A 4 -13.84 3.88 -21.14
CA SER A 4 -13.69 5.09 -21.96
C SER A 4 -14.22 6.37 -21.28
N ALA A 5 -15.13 6.23 -20.32
CA ALA A 5 -15.69 7.36 -19.58
C ALA A 5 -14.80 7.77 -18.40
N PRO A 6 -14.80 9.05 -18.00
CA PRO A 6 -14.12 9.51 -16.79
C PRO A 6 -14.57 8.72 -15.55
N ARG A 7 -13.61 8.36 -14.69
CA ARG A 7 -13.89 7.65 -13.43
C ARG A 7 -14.30 8.62 -12.32
N PRO A 8 -15.15 8.20 -11.36
CA PRO A 8 -15.41 9.00 -10.16
C PRO A 8 -14.11 9.33 -9.42
N LEU A 9 -14.00 10.55 -8.90
CA LEU A 9 -12.81 11.02 -8.17
C LEU A 9 -12.88 10.76 -6.65
N VAL A 10 -13.91 10.06 -6.18
CA VAL A 10 -14.09 9.64 -4.78
C VAL A 10 -14.71 8.24 -4.79
N THR A 11 -14.29 7.38 -3.87
CA THR A 11 -14.83 6.02 -3.70
C THR A 11 -15.11 5.70 -2.23
N GLY A 12 -15.93 4.69 -1.95
CA GLY A 12 -16.32 4.27 -0.60
C GLY A 12 -17.36 5.19 0.07
N PRO A 13 -18.03 4.72 1.15
CA PRO A 13 -19.09 5.46 1.81
C PRO A 13 -18.63 6.79 2.42
N SER A 14 -19.48 7.82 2.45
CA SER A 14 -19.13 9.10 3.08
C SER A 14 -18.94 9.00 4.60
N THR A 15 -19.53 7.98 5.23
CA THR A 15 -19.48 7.72 6.68
C THR A 15 -18.23 7.00 7.15
N GLY A 16 -17.32 6.61 6.25
CA GLY A 16 -16.10 5.86 6.55
C GLY A 16 -16.03 4.51 5.84
N PRO A 17 -14.91 3.78 6.00
CA PRO A 17 -14.78 2.43 5.47
C PRO A 17 -15.91 1.52 5.94
N SER A 18 -16.41 0.67 5.05
CA SER A 18 -17.35 -0.41 5.35
C SER A 18 -16.67 -1.76 5.21
N ALA A 19 -17.17 -2.77 5.92
CA ALA A 19 -16.67 -4.14 5.83
C ALA A 19 -16.47 -4.57 4.35
N PRO A 20 -15.32 -5.19 4.02
CA PRO A 20 -14.28 -5.68 4.94
C PRO A 20 -13.25 -4.64 5.40
N PHE A 21 -13.38 -3.37 5.03
CA PHE A 21 -12.43 -2.31 5.39
C PHE A 21 -12.70 -1.72 6.79
N PRO A 22 -11.65 -1.24 7.49
CA PRO A 22 -10.26 -1.23 7.07
C PRO A 22 -9.57 -2.59 7.25
N ILE A 23 -8.70 -2.97 6.30
CA ILE A 23 -7.91 -4.19 6.39
C ILE A 23 -6.47 -3.85 6.78
N ARG A 24 -5.90 -4.63 7.70
CA ARG A 24 -4.52 -4.47 8.17
C ARG A 24 -3.58 -5.43 7.44
N LEU A 25 -2.42 -4.93 7.03
CA LEU A 25 -1.36 -5.69 6.37
C LEU A 25 0.00 -5.13 6.80
N SER A 26 0.94 -5.99 7.18
CA SER A 26 2.29 -5.57 7.58
C SER A 26 3.36 -6.48 6.99
N GLY A 27 4.53 -5.92 6.70
CA GLY A 27 5.69 -6.71 6.28
C GLY A 27 6.94 -5.86 6.01
N PRO A 28 8.08 -6.53 5.75
CA PRO A 28 9.28 -5.84 5.30
C PRO A 28 9.09 -5.36 3.86
N ILE A 29 9.64 -4.19 3.57
CA ILE A 29 9.74 -3.67 2.21
C ILE A 29 10.85 -4.43 1.49
N VAL A 30 10.51 -5.08 0.38
CA VAL A 30 11.47 -5.81 -0.44
C VAL A 30 11.62 -5.17 -1.81
N GLN A 31 12.73 -5.47 -2.46
CA GLN A 31 12.94 -5.07 -3.84
C GLN A 31 12.05 -5.91 -4.76
N GLY A 32 11.33 -5.25 -5.66
CA GLY A 32 10.55 -5.92 -6.69
C GLY A 32 11.42 -6.43 -7.85
N PHE A 33 10.79 -6.99 -8.87
CA PHE A 33 11.46 -7.60 -10.03
C PHE A 33 11.91 -6.60 -11.12
N GLY A 34 12.15 -5.35 -10.74
CA GLY A 34 12.79 -4.35 -11.62
C GLY A 34 11.97 -3.90 -12.83
N ARG A 35 10.63 -3.90 -12.76
CA ARG A 35 9.78 -3.36 -13.84
C ARG A 35 9.40 -1.91 -13.57
N GLY A 36 10.28 -0.98 -13.93
CA GLY A 36 9.96 0.35 -14.46
C GLY A 36 9.10 1.35 -13.66
N SER A 37 8.53 1.04 -12.49
CA SER A 37 7.62 1.96 -11.77
C SER A 37 8.32 3.26 -11.34
N ALA A 38 9.59 3.15 -10.93
CA ALA A 38 10.46 4.32 -10.71
C ALA A 38 10.66 5.15 -11.99
N GLU A 39 10.79 4.51 -13.16
CA GLU A 39 10.88 5.19 -14.46
C GLU A 39 9.56 5.81 -14.91
N LEU A 40 8.43 5.44 -14.29
CA LEU A 40 7.14 6.10 -14.46
C LEU A 40 7.00 7.35 -13.57
N GLY A 41 7.96 7.59 -12.66
CA GLY A 41 7.83 8.59 -11.60
C GLY A 41 6.91 8.15 -10.44
N ILE A 42 6.55 6.86 -10.37
CA ILE A 42 5.62 6.30 -9.39
C ILE A 42 6.29 5.11 -8.71
N PRO A 43 7.27 5.34 -7.82
CA PRO A 43 8.00 4.25 -7.16
C PRO A 43 7.06 3.42 -6.27
N THR A 44 7.23 2.09 -6.31
CA THR A 44 6.38 1.14 -5.58
C THR A 44 7.21 0.26 -4.65
N ALA A 45 6.86 0.27 -3.36
CA ALA A 45 7.36 -0.69 -2.37
C ALA A 45 6.65 -2.04 -2.52
N ASN A 46 7.40 -3.13 -2.49
CA ASN A 46 6.82 -4.48 -2.55
C ASN A 46 6.74 -5.06 -1.13
N ILE A 47 5.63 -5.75 -0.82
CA ILE A 47 5.50 -6.56 0.40
C ILE A 47 5.21 -8.00 -0.03
N PRO A 48 6.04 -8.99 0.36
CA PRO A 48 5.78 -10.39 0.03
C PRO A 48 4.54 -10.90 0.80
N LEU A 49 3.64 -11.61 0.11
CA LEU A 49 2.40 -12.15 0.69
C LEU A 49 2.42 -13.67 0.95
N ALA A 50 3.60 -14.31 1.02
CA ALA A 50 3.68 -15.74 1.28
C ALA A 50 2.98 -16.10 2.62
N GLY A 51 1.87 -16.83 2.55
CA GLY A 51 1.10 -17.29 3.72
C GLY A 51 0.15 -16.25 4.35
N LEU A 52 -0.08 -15.10 3.73
CA LEU A 52 -0.79 -14.00 4.37
C LEU A 52 -2.28 -13.97 3.99
N SER A 53 -3.14 -14.29 4.96
CA SER A 53 -4.54 -13.87 4.91
C SER A 53 -4.58 -12.36 5.08
N VAL A 54 -5.09 -11.61 4.10
CA VAL A 54 -5.19 -10.15 4.19
C VAL A 54 -6.28 -9.82 5.21
N GLY A 55 -5.88 -9.74 6.49
CA GLY A 55 -6.78 -9.67 7.63
C GLY A 55 -7.80 -10.83 7.72
N GLY A 56 -7.41 -12.06 7.38
CA GLY A 56 -8.33 -13.21 7.36
C GLY A 56 -9.19 -13.33 6.09
N ASN A 57 -9.07 -12.40 5.14
CA ASN A 57 -9.84 -12.44 3.89
C ASN A 57 -9.04 -13.17 2.81
N ALA A 58 -9.42 -14.41 2.50
CA ALA A 58 -8.83 -15.17 1.39
C ALA A 58 -9.25 -14.63 0.01
N ASP A 59 -10.38 -13.92 -0.05
CA ASP A 59 -11.04 -13.50 -1.30
C ASP A 59 -10.85 -12.00 -1.61
N VAL A 60 -9.72 -11.40 -1.22
CA VAL A 60 -9.44 -10.01 -1.61
C VAL A 60 -9.28 -9.93 -3.14
N GLU A 61 -10.09 -9.08 -3.76
CA GLU A 61 -10.14 -8.91 -5.21
C GLU A 61 -8.80 -8.37 -5.75
N SER A 62 -8.38 -8.81 -6.94
CA SER A 62 -7.27 -8.14 -7.62
C SER A 62 -7.69 -6.73 -8.04
N GLY A 63 -6.83 -5.74 -7.83
CA GLY A 63 -7.11 -4.38 -8.24
C GLY A 63 -6.37 -3.34 -7.42
N VAL A 64 -6.85 -2.10 -7.54
CA VAL A 64 -6.26 -0.93 -6.90
C VAL A 64 -7.06 -0.51 -5.69
N TYR A 65 -6.36 -0.27 -4.60
CA TYR A 65 -6.87 0.11 -3.29
C TYR A 65 -6.21 1.39 -2.81
N TYR A 66 -6.77 1.99 -1.76
CA TYR A 66 -6.22 3.17 -1.11
C TYR A 66 -6.24 3.03 0.42
N GLY A 67 -5.39 3.81 1.08
CA GLY A 67 -5.35 3.81 2.54
C GLY A 67 -4.18 4.59 3.11
N TRP A 68 -3.78 4.21 4.32
CA TRP A 68 -2.64 4.79 5.03
C TRP A 68 -1.49 3.79 5.12
N ALA A 69 -0.28 4.27 4.92
CA ALA A 69 0.96 3.52 5.10
C ALA A 69 1.78 4.17 6.22
N GLY A 70 2.05 3.40 7.26
CA GLY A 70 3.05 3.69 8.26
C GLY A 70 4.37 3.01 7.90
N VAL A 71 5.48 3.74 7.93
CA VAL A 71 6.80 3.19 7.61
C VAL A 71 7.79 3.52 8.72
N ASP A 72 8.61 2.54 9.07
CA ASP A 72 9.69 2.63 10.07
C ASP A 72 10.91 3.40 9.53
N ILE A 73 10.65 4.62 9.07
CA ILE A 73 11.59 5.65 8.62
C ILE A 73 11.00 7.02 8.94
N ASP A 74 11.85 8.03 9.11
CA ASP A 74 11.37 9.43 9.17
C ASP A 74 11.19 10.02 7.75
N ASP A 75 10.75 11.29 7.68
CA ASP A 75 10.53 12.02 6.42
C ASP A 75 11.79 12.12 5.52
N THR A 76 12.99 11.83 6.05
CA THR A 76 14.24 11.83 5.26
C THR A 76 14.50 10.49 4.57
N GLY A 77 13.73 9.45 4.90
CA GLY A 77 13.93 8.09 4.38
C GLY A 77 15.00 7.28 5.12
N LEU A 78 15.52 7.80 6.25
CA LEU A 78 16.54 7.11 7.03
C LEU A 78 15.93 6.25 8.13
N ARG A 79 16.41 5.01 8.24
CA ARG A 79 16.16 4.16 9.41
C ARG A 79 16.93 4.70 10.61
N LYS A 80 16.27 4.84 11.75
CA LYS A 80 17.00 5.07 13.00
C LYS A 80 17.73 3.80 13.40
N GLY A 81 19.06 3.89 13.49
CA GLY A 81 19.88 2.76 13.95
C GLY A 81 19.50 2.34 15.37
N LYS A 82 19.65 1.04 15.68
CA LYS A 82 19.66 0.53 17.07
C LYS A 82 20.81 1.25 17.81
N GLY A 83 20.53 2.37 18.49
CA GLY A 83 21.51 3.08 19.34
C GLY A 83 21.76 4.57 19.05
N GLY A 84 21.01 5.22 18.15
CA GLY A 84 21.06 6.68 18.00
C GLY A 84 20.09 7.37 18.95
N GLU A 85 20.59 8.14 19.91
CA GLU A 85 19.77 9.01 20.77
C GLU A 85 18.98 10.01 19.91
N GLY A 86 17.69 9.74 19.72
CA GLY A 86 16.76 10.64 19.07
C GLY A 86 15.40 9.98 18.87
N GLU A 87 14.37 10.54 19.49
CA GLU A 87 12.96 10.11 19.41
C GLU A 87 12.34 10.34 18.02
N GLY A 88 12.80 9.62 17.00
CA GLY A 88 12.20 9.71 15.66
C GLY A 88 11.06 8.72 15.58
N LYS A 89 9.86 9.26 15.43
CA LYS A 89 8.67 8.48 15.15
C LYS A 89 8.70 8.19 13.64
N GLY A 90 8.41 6.95 13.24
CA GLY A 90 8.15 6.66 11.82
C GLY A 90 7.08 7.59 11.22
N GLY A 91 6.96 7.62 9.91
CA GLY A 91 5.96 8.46 9.26
C GLY A 91 4.70 7.70 8.82
N VAL A 92 3.58 8.43 8.74
CA VAL A 92 2.32 7.94 8.19
C VAL A 92 1.90 8.82 7.02
N TRP A 93 1.74 8.20 5.85
CA TRP A 93 1.40 8.86 4.60
C TRP A 93 0.24 8.16 3.90
N ALA A 94 -0.46 8.89 3.03
CA ALA A 94 -1.47 8.30 2.16
C ALA A 94 -0.78 7.36 1.14
N MET A 95 -1.50 6.34 0.70
CA MET A 95 -1.01 5.42 -0.32
C MET A 95 -2.11 4.99 -1.28
N VAL A 96 -1.67 4.59 -2.47
CA VAL A 96 -2.39 3.65 -3.33
C VAL A 96 -1.64 2.34 -3.38
N MET A 97 -2.34 1.23 -3.55
CA MET A 97 -1.70 -0.08 -3.68
C MET A 97 -2.40 -0.94 -4.71
N SER A 98 -1.62 -1.76 -5.40
CA SER A 98 -2.11 -2.83 -6.27
C SER A 98 -2.01 -4.16 -5.55
N ILE A 99 -3.08 -4.96 -5.62
CA ILE A 99 -3.09 -6.37 -5.24
C ILE A 99 -3.31 -7.17 -6.52
N GLY A 100 -2.39 -8.08 -6.83
CA GLY A 100 -2.44 -8.87 -8.06
C GLY A 100 -1.82 -10.25 -7.89
N TRP A 101 -1.75 -11.01 -8.98
CA TRP A 101 -1.04 -12.27 -9.04
C TRP A 101 0.34 -12.07 -9.65
N ASN A 102 1.35 -12.74 -9.08
CA ASN A 102 2.71 -12.67 -9.58
C ASN A 102 2.91 -13.64 -10.77
N PRO A 103 3.14 -13.13 -12.00
CA PRO A 103 3.29 -13.98 -13.18
C PRO A 103 4.56 -14.83 -13.15
N TYR A 104 5.60 -14.44 -12.40
CA TYR A 104 6.85 -15.19 -12.28
C TYR A 104 6.68 -16.49 -11.49
N TYR A 105 5.70 -16.54 -10.59
CA TYR A 105 5.35 -17.74 -9.81
C TYR A 105 4.10 -18.41 -10.37
N LYS A 106 3.93 -18.42 -11.69
CA LYS A 106 2.79 -19.04 -12.39
C LYS A 106 1.41 -18.58 -11.86
N ASN A 107 1.33 -17.35 -11.34
CA ASN A 107 0.13 -16.82 -10.68
C ASN A 107 -0.36 -17.64 -9.48
N GLU A 108 0.54 -18.32 -8.77
CA GLU A 108 0.23 -19.05 -7.54
C GLU A 108 0.45 -18.19 -6.28
N VAL A 109 1.15 -17.07 -6.43
CA VAL A 109 1.51 -16.16 -5.32
C VAL A 109 0.93 -14.78 -5.59
N ARG A 110 0.25 -14.21 -4.60
CA ARG A 110 -0.22 -12.82 -4.63
C ARG A 110 0.95 -11.84 -4.43
N SER A 111 0.87 -10.67 -5.06
CA SER A 111 1.81 -9.56 -4.84
C SER A 111 1.07 -8.31 -4.39
N VAL A 112 1.72 -7.55 -3.51
CA VAL A 112 1.30 -6.21 -3.09
C VAL A 112 2.37 -5.21 -3.50
N GLU A 113 1.95 -4.20 -4.26
CA GLU A 113 2.78 -3.08 -4.69
C GLU A 113 2.15 -1.79 -4.16
N VAL A 114 2.89 -1.07 -3.32
CA VAL A 114 2.39 0.14 -2.63
C VAL A 114 3.13 1.35 -3.16
N HIS A 115 2.39 2.32 -3.68
CA HIS A 115 2.91 3.66 -3.94
C HIS A 115 2.51 4.58 -2.78
N ILE A 116 3.51 4.99 -1.99
CA ILE A 116 3.33 5.99 -0.96
C ILE A 116 3.28 7.36 -1.63
N MET A 117 2.25 8.14 -1.31
CA MET A 117 2.01 9.48 -1.87
C MET A 117 2.89 10.52 -1.16
N HIS A 118 4.20 10.27 -1.15
CA HIS A 118 5.23 11.11 -0.56
C HIS A 118 6.54 10.92 -1.32
N THR A 119 7.28 12.01 -1.49
CA THR A 119 8.57 11.98 -2.17
C THR A 119 9.68 11.72 -1.17
N PHE A 120 10.28 10.54 -1.22
CA PHE A 120 11.48 10.20 -0.46
C PHE A 120 12.74 10.44 -1.30
N HIS A 121 13.84 10.80 -0.63
CA HIS A 121 15.13 11.03 -1.28
C HIS A 121 16.04 9.79 -1.31
N HIS A 122 15.67 8.74 -0.57
CA HIS A 122 16.43 7.51 -0.43
C HIS A 122 15.50 6.31 -0.48
N ASP A 123 16.01 5.18 -0.97
CA ASP A 123 15.34 3.90 -0.83
C ASP A 123 15.42 3.40 0.62
N PHE A 124 14.38 2.70 1.07
CA PHE A 124 14.25 2.21 2.45
C PHE A 124 13.90 0.72 2.49
N TYR A 125 14.54 -0.07 1.62
CA TYR A 125 14.40 -1.52 1.63
C TYR A 125 14.76 -2.12 3.01
N GLY A 126 14.03 -3.16 3.37
CA GLY A 126 14.10 -3.81 4.67
C GLY A 126 13.36 -3.08 5.79
N ALA A 127 12.96 -1.81 5.62
CA ALA A 127 12.10 -1.11 6.57
C ALA A 127 10.76 -1.83 6.73
N ARG A 128 10.18 -1.74 7.93
CA ARG A 128 8.85 -2.30 8.21
C ARG A 128 7.79 -1.32 7.70
N MET A 129 6.76 -1.86 7.06
CA MET A 129 5.58 -1.10 6.64
C MET A 129 4.32 -1.73 7.25
N ASN A 130 3.46 -0.89 7.81
CA ASN A 130 2.12 -1.23 8.25
C ASN A 130 1.11 -0.49 7.37
N LEU A 131 0.12 -1.21 6.86
CA LEU A 131 -0.89 -0.71 5.92
C LEU A 131 -2.28 -0.82 6.52
N LEU A 132 -3.03 0.26 6.41
CA LEU A 132 -4.45 0.31 6.73
C LEU A 132 -5.24 0.58 5.45
N ILE A 133 -5.69 -0.49 4.82
CA ILE A 133 -6.41 -0.47 3.53
C ILE A 133 -7.83 -0.01 3.80
N CYS A 134 -8.23 1.15 3.26
CA CYS A 134 -9.49 1.81 3.59
C CYS A 134 -10.60 1.58 2.56
N GLY A 135 -10.26 1.14 1.36
CA GLY A 135 -11.25 0.83 0.33
C GLY A 135 -10.64 0.45 -1.01
N PHE A 136 -11.54 0.03 -1.91
CA PHE A 136 -11.25 -0.33 -3.29
C PHE A 136 -11.51 0.83 -4.25
N ILE A 137 -10.64 1.02 -5.23
CA ILE A 137 -10.77 2.03 -6.30
C ILE A 137 -11.33 1.38 -7.55
N ARG A 138 -10.68 0.33 -8.06
CA ARG A 138 -11.02 -0.31 -9.34
C ARG A 138 -10.35 -1.67 -9.50
N PRO A 139 -10.89 -2.54 -10.37
CA PRO A 139 -10.20 -3.77 -10.76
C PRO A 139 -8.96 -3.48 -11.61
N GLU A 140 -8.18 -4.54 -11.89
CA GLU A 140 -7.09 -4.50 -12.85
C GLU A 140 -7.62 -4.16 -14.26
N TYR A 141 -6.89 -3.31 -14.97
CA TYR A 141 -7.20 -2.95 -16.37
C TYR A 141 -6.05 -3.38 -17.27
N ASP A 142 -6.41 -3.83 -18.47
CA ASP A 142 -5.48 -4.04 -19.57
C ASP A 142 -5.15 -2.70 -20.23
N TYR A 143 -3.87 -2.46 -20.46
CA TYR A 143 -3.37 -1.26 -21.10
C TYR A 143 -2.69 -1.57 -22.41
N VAL A 144 -3.00 -0.77 -23.43
CA VAL A 144 -2.39 -0.85 -24.76
C VAL A 144 -1.17 0.07 -24.90
N SER A 145 -0.94 0.95 -23.92
CA SER A 145 0.18 1.91 -23.91
C SER A 145 0.64 2.24 -22.48
N LYS A 146 1.90 2.64 -22.34
CA LYS A 146 2.50 3.07 -21.06
C LYS A 146 1.82 4.35 -20.55
N GLU A 147 1.47 5.25 -21.45
CA GLU A 147 0.84 6.54 -21.19
C GLU A 147 -0.55 6.32 -20.57
N SER A 148 -1.35 5.42 -21.14
CA SER A 148 -2.67 5.07 -20.58
C SER A 148 -2.61 4.49 -19.17
N LEU A 149 -1.53 3.74 -18.86
CA LEU A 149 -1.29 3.21 -17.51
C LEU A 149 -0.96 4.35 -16.54
N ILE A 150 -0.03 5.24 -16.91
CA ILE A 150 0.36 6.39 -16.08
C ILE A 150 -0.83 7.30 -15.79
N GLU A 151 -1.66 7.59 -16.80
CA GLU A 151 -2.88 8.38 -16.64
C GLU A 151 -3.80 7.79 -15.58
N ASP A 152 -4.06 6.49 -15.63
CA ASP A 152 -4.95 5.85 -14.66
C ASP A 152 -4.35 5.77 -13.27
N ILE A 153 -3.04 5.59 -13.13
CA ILE A 153 -2.39 5.65 -11.81
C ILE A 153 -2.51 7.06 -11.21
N ASN A 154 -2.35 8.12 -12.01
CA ASN A 154 -2.54 9.49 -11.53
C ASN A 154 -3.99 9.75 -11.09
N VAL A 155 -4.97 9.19 -11.80
CA VAL A 155 -6.37 9.24 -11.36
C VAL A 155 -6.57 8.44 -10.07
N ASP A 156 -5.93 7.28 -9.90
CA ASP A 156 -6.01 6.50 -8.67
C ASP A 156 -5.46 7.27 -7.46
N ILE A 157 -4.34 7.98 -7.65
CA ILE A 157 -3.73 8.86 -6.65
C ILE A 157 -4.71 9.99 -6.28
N GLU A 158 -5.33 10.65 -7.25
CA GLU A 158 -6.31 11.71 -6.99
C GLU A 158 -7.56 11.17 -6.28
N VAL A 159 -8.04 9.99 -6.66
CA VAL A 159 -9.15 9.30 -5.98
C VAL A 159 -8.81 9.02 -4.52
N ALA A 160 -7.62 8.46 -4.27
CA ALA A 160 -7.15 8.15 -2.92
C ALA A 160 -7.06 9.41 -2.07
N LYS A 161 -6.45 10.47 -2.60
CA LYS A 161 -6.33 11.76 -1.91
C LYS A 161 -7.70 12.28 -1.47
N ARG A 162 -8.64 12.47 -2.40
CA ARG A 162 -9.97 13.00 -2.09
C ARG A 162 -10.77 12.08 -1.16
N SER A 163 -10.61 10.78 -1.32
CA SER A 163 -11.30 9.79 -0.49
C SER A 163 -10.81 9.82 0.96
N LEU A 164 -9.51 10.01 1.17
CA LEU A 164 -8.86 10.07 2.49
C LEU A 164 -8.99 11.42 3.19
N GLU A 165 -9.20 12.51 2.44
CA GLU A 165 -9.44 13.86 3.01
C GLU A 165 -10.79 13.96 3.75
N ARG A 166 -11.73 13.05 3.48
CA ARG A 166 -13.02 12.99 4.20
C ARG A 166 -12.81 12.67 5.68
N GLU A 167 -13.56 13.32 6.55
CA GLU A 167 -13.38 13.28 8.02
C GLU A 167 -13.29 11.85 8.60
N ALA A 168 -14.16 10.94 8.16
CA ALA A 168 -14.17 9.56 8.67
C ALA A 168 -12.92 8.76 8.29
N TYR A 169 -12.23 9.14 7.20
CA TYR A 169 -11.02 8.49 6.71
C TYR A 169 -9.75 9.16 7.20
N SER A 170 -9.75 10.50 7.31
CA SER A 170 -8.56 11.26 7.74
C SER A 170 -8.16 10.95 9.18
N LYS A 171 -9.15 10.69 10.05
CA LYS A 171 -8.93 10.25 11.45
C LYS A 171 -8.16 8.94 11.55
N LEU A 172 -8.31 8.05 10.56
CA LEU A 172 -7.62 6.75 10.54
C LEU A 172 -6.09 6.88 10.39
N ARG A 173 -5.59 8.04 9.96
CA ARG A 173 -4.15 8.33 9.96
C ARG A 173 -3.55 8.24 11.36
N GLY A 174 -4.36 8.49 12.40
CA GLY A 174 -3.94 8.44 13.81
C GLY A 174 -4.03 7.06 14.46
N GLU A 175 -4.38 6.01 13.72
CA GLU A 175 -4.43 4.63 14.24
C GLU A 175 -3.05 4.18 14.73
N THR A 176 -2.96 3.73 15.99
CA THR A 176 -1.68 3.37 16.62
C THR A 176 -0.97 2.24 15.88
N TYR A 177 -1.74 1.32 15.31
CA TYR A 177 -1.24 0.22 14.47
C TYR A 177 -0.27 0.71 13.37
N LEU A 178 -0.51 1.88 12.76
CA LEU A 178 0.37 2.41 11.71
C LEU A 178 1.77 2.76 12.22
N MET A 179 1.96 2.87 13.53
CA MET A 179 3.22 3.24 14.18
C MET A 179 3.83 2.10 15.01
N GLU A 180 3.17 0.95 15.08
CA GLU A 180 3.58 -0.23 15.84
C GLU A 180 4.43 -1.18 14.98
N PHE A 181 5.72 -0.87 14.84
CA PHE A 181 6.60 -1.61 13.91
C PHE A 181 7.19 -2.92 14.43
N GLY A 182 7.03 -3.26 15.72
CA GLY A 182 7.35 -4.57 16.34
C GLY A 182 8.70 -5.21 15.97
N GLY A 183 9.66 -5.22 16.91
CA GLY A 183 10.97 -5.88 16.76
C GLY A 183 10.89 -7.40 16.49
N GLU A 184 11.85 -7.91 15.73
CA GLU A 184 12.20 -9.32 15.44
C GLU A 184 11.23 -10.43 15.90
N GLY A 185 10.64 -11.14 14.93
CA GLY A 185 10.20 -12.54 15.09
C GLY A 185 8.93 -12.80 15.91
N HIS A 186 7.78 -12.84 15.24
CA HIS A 186 6.77 -13.84 15.54
C HIS A 186 6.61 -14.73 14.30
N GLU A 187 7.63 -15.57 14.07
CA GLU A 187 7.34 -16.92 13.62
C GLU A 187 6.64 -17.61 14.80
N ASN A 188 5.37 -17.98 14.63
CA ASN A 188 4.56 -18.93 15.41
C ASN A 188 3.13 -18.75 14.88
N GLU A 189 2.36 -19.75 14.48
CA GLU A 189 2.44 -21.19 14.68
C GLU A 189 1.41 -21.74 13.66
N VAL A 190 1.81 -22.63 12.76
CA VAL A 190 0.81 -23.40 12.02
C VAL A 190 0.25 -24.37 13.03
N ALA A 191 -0.94 -24.07 13.55
CA ALA A 191 -1.67 -24.99 14.41
C ALA A 191 -1.87 -26.30 13.62
N SER A 192 -1.22 -27.34 14.14
CA SER A 192 -1.42 -28.75 13.82
C SER A 192 -2.85 -29.20 14.11
#